data_AF-A0A7S3Q015-F1
#
_entry.id   AF-A0A7S3Q015-F1
#
_cell.length_a   1.000
_cell.length_b   1.000
_cell.length_c   1.000
_cell.angle_alpha   90.00
_cell.angle_beta   90.00
_cell.angle_gamma   90.00
#
_symmetry.space_group_name_H-M   'P 1'
#
loop_
_entity.id
_entity.type
_entity.pdbx_description
1 polymer ?
#
loop_
_entity_poly.entity_id
_entity_poly.type
_entity_poly.pdbx_seq_one_letter_code
_entity_poly.pdbx_strand_id
1 'polypeptide(L)'
;MTEQAEEWGVHTKVLSTKGKGLRGTVPKGFPYFNVEWSDGGFAQIIENEKFPKDFGLDIIAGMMELDPMKFNRKPKASDHDRGAVLKFLSGWKEFDWTLSLDEGK
;
A
#
# COMPACT_ATOMS: atom_id res chain seq x y z
N MET A 1 -16.83 10.85 10.56
CA MET A 1 -16.19 9.87 9.66
C MET A 1 -16.35 8.48 10.27
N THR A 2 -17.58 7.97 10.31
CA THR A 2 -17.91 6.60 10.73
C THR A 2 -19.22 6.19 10.07
N GLU A 3 -19.30 6.24 8.74
CA GLU A 3 -20.54 5.88 8.03
C GLU A 3 -20.25 4.93 6.87
N GLN A 4 -19.61 3.81 7.19
CA GLN A 4 -19.63 2.62 6.33
C GLN A 4 -19.32 1.32 7.08
N ALA A 5 -19.75 1.21 8.34
CA ALA A 5 -19.77 -0.08 9.03
C ALA A 5 -21.11 -0.76 8.73
N GLU A 6 -21.09 -1.81 7.91
CA GLU A 6 -22.17 -2.79 7.77
C GLU A 6 -22.63 -3.24 9.16
N GLU A 7 -23.91 -3.01 9.49
CA GLU A 7 -24.48 -3.13 10.83
C GLU A 7 -24.48 -4.55 11.45
N TRP A 8 -24.00 -5.60 10.77
CA TRP A 8 -23.88 -6.95 11.35
C TRP A 8 -22.65 -7.74 10.88
N GLY A 9 -21.56 -7.05 10.55
CA GLY A 9 -20.25 -7.68 10.31
C GLY A 9 -19.48 -7.85 11.62
N VAL A 10 -19.29 -9.10 12.08
CA VAL A 10 -18.48 -9.40 13.26
C VAL A 10 -17.01 -9.13 12.93
N HIS A 11 -16.53 -7.92 13.28
CA HIS A 11 -15.12 -7.46 13.33
C HIS A 11 -14.47 -6.82 12.09
N THR A 12 -14.97 -5.64 11.67
CA THR A 12 -14.13 -4.66 10.96
C THR A 12 -13.15 -3.95 11.91
N LYS A 13 -12.33 -4.70 12.66
CA LYS A 13 -11.36 -4.12 13.60
C LYS A 13 -10.08 -3.74 12.87
N VAL A 14 -9.79 -2.44 12.82
CA VAL A 14 -8.47 -1.93 12.43
C VAL A 14 -7.48 -2.31 13.54
N LEU A 15 -6.43 -3.04 13.17
CA LEU A 15 -5.40 -3.55 14.08
C LEU A 15 -4.17 -2.64 14.03
N SER A 16 -3.69 -2.18 15.18
CA SER A 16 -2.42 -1.46 15.24
C SER A 16 -1.25 -2.45 15.04
N THR A 17 -0.30 -2.09 14.16
CA THR A 17 0.95 -2.82 13.95
C THR A 17 2.11 -2.26 14.79
N LYS A 18 1.89 -1.16 15.52
CA LYS A 18 2.91 -0.54 16.38
C LYS A 18 3.39 -1.52 17.45
N GLY A 19 4.71 -1.61 17.65
CA GLY A 19 5.36 -2.48 18.63
C GLY A 19 5.53 -3.94 18.22
N LYS A 20 4.50 -4.58 17.64
CA LYS A 20 4.53 -6.01 17.23
C LYS A 20 4.85 -6.25 15.75
N GLY A 21 4.79 -5.20 14.93
CA GLY A 21 4.96 -5.25 13.48
C GLY A 21 3.82 -5.96 12.74
N LEU A 22 3.81 -5.88 11.42
CA LEU A 22 2.77 -6.47 10.57
C LEU A 22 2.64 -8.00 10.77
N ARG A 23 3.77 -8.72 10.78
CA ARG A 23 3.81 -10.19 10.92
C ARG A 23 3.29 -10.69 12.27
N GLY A 24 3.46 -9.91 13.35
CA GLY A 24 2.91 -10.22 14.66
C GLY A 24 1.44 -9.80 14.82
N THR A 25 0.91 -9.03 13.87
CA THR A 25 -0.44 -8.46 13.92
C THR A 25 -1.45 -9.29 13.14
N VAL A 26 -1.06 -9.74 11.94
CA VAL A 26 -1.95 -10.45 11.03
C VAL A 26 -1.57 -11.94 10.99
N PRO A 27 -2.51 -12.86 11.25
CA PRO A 27 -2.25 -14.30 11.13
C PRO A 27 -1.88 -14.69 9.70
N LYS A 28 -1.03 -15.73 9.56
CA LYS A 28 -0.64 -16.26 8.25
C LYS A 28 -1.86 -16.77 7.48
N GLY A 29 -1.89 -16.52 6.16
CA GLY A 29 -2.93 -17.03 5.26
C GLY A 29 -4.19 -16.16 5.17
N PHE A 30 -4.29 -15.08 5.95
CA PHE A 30 -5.41 -14.14 5.86
C PHE A 30 -5.08 -13.01 4.88
N PRO A 31 -6.02 -12.61 4.00
CA PRO A 31 -5.87 -11.39 3.21
C PRO A 31 -6.08 -10.16 4.09
N TYR A 32 -5.31 -9.11 3.83
CA TYR A 32 -5.35 -7.87 4.62
C TYR A 32 -4.94 -6.65 3.78
N PHE A 33 -5.36 -5.47 4.23
CA PHE A 33 -4.85 -4.18 3.79
C PHE A 33 -3.99 -3.57 4.90
N ASN A 34 -2.77 -3.11 4.61
CA ASN A 34 -1.90 -2.43 5.59
C ASN A 34 -1.45 -1.06 5.11
N VAL A 35 -1.30 -0.15 6.06
CA VAL A 35 -0.68 1.17 5.90
C VAL A 35 0.35 1.35 7.01
N GLU A 36 1.52 1.88 6.67
CA GLU A 36 2.66 1.94 7.59
C GLU A 36 3.43 3.25 7.46
N TRP A 37 3.89 3.74 8.60
CA TRP A 37 4.81 4.85 8.78
C TRP A 37 6.06 4.36 9.52
N SER A 38 7.00 5.27 9.79
CA SER A 38 8.28 4.93 10.42
C SER A 38 8.16 4.31 11.81
N ASP A 39 7.09 4.61 12.55
CA ASP A 39 6.87 4.12 13.93
C ASP A 39 5.76 3.06 14.05
N GLY A 40 5.34 2.48 12.92
CA GLY A 40 4.29 1.49 12.80
C GLY A 40 3.11 1.98 11.99
N GLY A 41 1.97 1.29 12.10
CA GLY A 41 0.79 1.63 11.33
C GLY A 41 -0.42 0.78 11.68
N PHE A 42 -1.22 0.46 10.66
CA PHE A 42 -2.48 -0.25 10.82
C PHE A 42 -2.65 -1.34 9.77
N ALA A 43 -3.36 -2.40 10.15
CA ALA A 43 -3.78 -3.47 9.27
C ALA A 43 -5.28 -3.77 9.46
N GLN A 44 -5.98 -4.03 8.37
CA GLN A 44 -7.36 -4.46 8.37
C GLN A 44 -7.45 -5.81 7.67
N ILE A 45 -8.01 -6.81 8.34
CA ILE A 45 -8.28 -8.11 7.72
C ILE A 45 -9.43 -7.95 6.72
N ILE A 46 -9.27 -8.55 5.54
CA ILE A 46 -10.27 -8.52 4.48
C ILE A 46 -11.08 -9.81 4.56
N GLU A 47 -12.34 -9.73 4.98
CA GLU A 47 -13.19 -10.93 5.14
C GLU A 47 -14.08 -11.17 3.91
N ASN A 48 -14.27 -10.15 3.07
CA ASN A 48 -15.17 -10.18 1.94
C ASN A 48 -14.44 -9.83 0.63
N GLU A 49 -14.71 -10.58 -0.42
CA GLU A 49 -14.18 -10.36 -1.78
C GLU A 49 -14.61 -9.01 -2.40
N LYS A 50 -15.60 -8.33 -1.80
CA LYS A 50 -16.05 -6.99 -2.22
C LYS A 50 -15.09 -5.85 -1.87
N PHE A 51 -13.96 -6.12 -1.21
CA PHE A 51 -12.99 -5.07 -0.85
C PHE A 51 -12.46 -4.35 -2.11
N PRO A 52 -12.53 -3.00 -2.18
CA PRO A 52 -12.11 -2.28 -3.37
C PRO A 52 -10.61 -2.46 -3.64
N LYS A 53 -10.27 -2.93 -4.84
CA LYS A 53 -8.86 -3.14 -5.25
C LYS A 53 -8.03 -1.86 -5.20
N ASP A 54 -8.66 -0.72 -5.48
CA ASP A 54 -8.02 0.59 -5.54
C ASP A 54 -8.16 1.38 -4.22
N PHE A 55 -8.63 0.76 -3.13
CA PHE A 55 -8.93 1.44 -1.86
C PHE A 55 -7.80 2.40 -1.40
N GLY A 56 -6.56 1.90 -1.31
CA GLY A 56 -5.44 2.74 -0.86
C GLY A 56 -5.12 3.90 -1.80
N LEU A 57 -5.26 3.70 -3.12
CA LEU A 57 -5.02 4.74 -4.13
C LEU A 57 -6.10 5.80 -4.08
N ASP A 58 -7.38 5.42 -3.95
CA ASP A 58 -8.50 6.35 -3.85
C ASP A 58 -8.41 7.22 -2.59
N ILE A 59 -7.96 6.66 -1.46
CA ILE A 59 -7.72 7.43 -0.23
C ILE A 59 -6.61 8.46 -0.43
N ILE A 60 -5.47 8.06 -1.02
CA ILE A 60 -4.35 8.99 -1.29
C ILE A 60 -4.76 10.06 -2.30
N ALA A 61 -5.49 9.68 -3.37
CA ALA A 61 -6.01 10.63 -4.34
C ALA A 61 -6.94 11.66 -3.69
N GLY A 62 -7.85 11.21 -2.83
CA GLY A 62 -8.72 12.11 -2.06
C GLY A 62 -7.94 13.04 -1.13
N MET A 63 -6.86 12.56 -0.48
CA MET A 63 -5.96 13.41 0.33
C MET A 63 -5.23 14.47 -0.49
N MET A 64 -5.00 14.21 -1.79
CA MET A 64 -4.33 15.11 -2.72
C MET A 64 -5.30 15.95 -3.57
N GLU A 65 -6.61 15.88 -3.30
CA GLU A 65 -7.66 16.51 -4.10
C GLU A 65 -7.62 16.11 -5.59
N LEU A 66 -7.24 14.86 -5.87
CA LEU A 66 -7.22 14.26 -7.20
C LEU A 66 -8.46 13.39 -7.44
N ASP A 67 -8.80 13.19 -8.72
CA ASP A 67 -9.89 12.29 -9.10
C ASP A 67 -9.60 10.82 -8.69
N PRO A 68 -10.62 10.07 -8.25
CA PRO A 68 -10.49 8.65 -7.93
C PRO A 68 -9.87 7.84 -9.07
N MET A 69 -9.06 6.84 -8.71
CA MET A 69 -8.26 6.07 -9.67
C MET A 69 -9.14 5.32 -10.66
N LYS A 70 -10.36 4.91 -10.25
CA LYS A 70 -11.34 4.29 -11.14
C LYS A 70 -11.71 5.14 -12.37
N PHE A 71 -11.58 6.47 -12.29
CA PHE A 71 -11.87 7.38 -13.40
C PHE A 71 -10.65 7.66 -14.28
N ASN A 72 -9.44 7.42 -13.77
CA ASN A 72 -8.19 7.76 -14.43
C ASN A 72 -7.20 6.59 -14.43
N ARG A 73 -7.71 5.35 -14.62
CA ARG A 73 -6.86 4.15 -14.67
C ARG A 73 -5.89 4.25 -15.83
N LYS A 74 -4.64 4.60 -15.52
CA LYS A 74 -3.56 4.51 -16.49
C LYS A 74 -3.39 3.06 -16.94
N PRO A 75 -3.07 2.82 -18.21
CA PRO A 75 -2.69 1.49 -18.67
C PRO A 75 -1.46 0.99 -17.89
N LYS A 76 -1.25 -0.32 -17.90
CA LYS A 76 -0.05 -0.93 -17.31
C LYS A 76 1.20 -0.23 -17.83
N ALA A 77 2.22 -0.16 -16.98
CA ALA A 77 3.50 0.43 -17.34
C ALA A 77 3.96 -0.08 -18.71
N SER A 78 4.37 0.85 -19.57
CA SER A 78 4.78 0.60 -20.95
C SER A 78 6.18 1.14 -21.20
N ASP A 79 6.76 0.87 -22.35
CA ASP A 79 8.09 1.39 -22.72
C ASP A 79 8.16 2.93 -22.69
N HIS A 80 7.01 3.62 -22.81
CA HIS A 80 6.93 5.07 -22.66
C HIS A 80 7.26 5.56 -21.24
N ASP A 81 7.21 4.70 -20.22
CA ASP A 81 7.54 5.05 -18.83
C ASP A 81 9.05 5.00 -18.55
N ARG A 82 9.87 4.55 -19.52
CA ARG A 82 11.33 4.40 -19.37
C ARG A 82 12.01 5.69 -18.90
N GLY A 83 11.55 6.86 -19.36
CA GLY A 83 12.10 8.14 -18.93
C GLY A 83 11.90 8.41 -17.43
N ALA A 84 10.71 8.09 -16.90
CA ALA A 84 10.41 8.24 -15.47
C ALA A 84 11.24 7.27 -14.62
N VAL A 85 11.41 6.04 -15.09
CA VAL A 85 12.25 5.03 -14.45
C VAL A 85 13.71 5.49 -14.35
N LEU A 86 14.31 5.95 -15.46
CA LEU A 86 15.70 6.43 -15.47
C LEU A 86 15.90 7.63 -14.54
N LYS A 87 14.93 8.55 -14.49
CA LYS A 87 14.96 9.70 -13.57
C LYS A 87 14.94 9.24 -12.11
N PHE A 88 14.08 8.29 -11.76
CA PHE A 88 14.03 7.72 -10.41
C PHE A 88 15.36 7.06 -10.03
N LEU A 89 15.90 6.21 -10.91
CA LEU A 89 17.17 5.50 -10.66
C LEU A 89 18.33 6.46 -10.43
N SER A 90 18.41 7.56 -11.18
CA SER A 90 19.45 8.57 -10.99
C SER A 90 19.40 9.21 -9.60
N GLY A 91 18.20 9.45 -9.04
CA GLY A 91 18.03 10.01 -7.70
C GLY A 91 18.17 8.98 -6.59
N TRP A 92 17.87 7.71 -6.87
CA TRP A 92 17.98 6.61 -5.91
C TRP A 92 19.42 6.11 -5.70
N LYS A 93 20.32 6.38 -6.65
CA LYS A 93 21.69 5.83 -6.69
C LYS A 93 22.47 5.98 -5.37
N GLU A 94 22.33 7.10 -4.67
CA GLU A 94 23.04 7.37 -3.40
C GLU A 94 22.50 6.56 -2.20
N PHE A 95 21.29 6.01 -2.32
CA PHE A 95 20.60 5.26 -1.27
C PHE A 95 20.53 3.77 -1.57
N ASP A 96 21.04 3.35 -2.74
CA ASP A 96 20.95 1.99 -3.21
C ASP A 96 22.03 1.10 -2.61
N TRP A 97 21.71 0.51 -1.46
CA TRP A 97 22.57 -0.45 -0.77
C TRP A 97 22.78 -1.75 -1.57
N THR A 98 21.92 -2.06 -2.55
CA THR A 98 22.02 -3.32 -3.30
C THR A 98 23.20 -3.35 -4.27
N LEU A 99 23.75 -2.19 -4.64
CA LEU A 99 24.98 -2.07 -5.44
C LEU A 99 26.18 -2.76 -4.77
N SER A 100 26.24 -2.73 -3.44
CA SER A 100 27.32 -3.37 -2.65
C SER A 100 27.23 -4.90 -2.61
N LEU A 101 26.06 -5.47 -2.96
CA LEU A 101 25.88 -6.92 -3.05
C LEU A 101 26.40 -7.48 -4.39
N ASP A 102 26.41 -6.66 -5.44
CA ASP A 102 26.85 -7.08 -6.78
C ASP A 102 28.38 -7.08 -6.93
N GLU A 103 29.11 -6.31 -6.11
CA GLU A 103 30.58 -6.27 -6.11
C GLU A 103 31.25 -7.52 -5.50
N GLY A 104 30.47 -8.41 -4.88
CA GLY A 104 30.94 -9.64 -4.25
C GLY A 104 30.95 -10.89 -5.14
N LYS A 105 30.88 -10.73 -6.47
CA LYS A 105 30.78 -11.83 -7.44
C LYS A 105 31.92 -11.87 -8.44
#